data_AF-A0A2A6NZA0-F1
#
_entry.id   AF-A0A2A6NZA0-F1
#
_cell.length_a   1.000
_cell.length_b   1.000
_cell.length_c   1.000
_cell.angle_alpha   90.00
_cell.angle_beta   90.00
_cell.angle_gamma   90.00
#
_symmetry.space_group_name_H-M   'P 1'
#
loop_
_entity.id
_entity.type
_entity.pdbx_description
1 polymer ?
#
loop_
_entity_poly.entity_id
_entity_poly.type
_entity_poly.pdbx_seq_one_letter_code
_entity_poly.pdbx_strand_id
1 'polypeptide(L)' 'MQERYTMAQDNDCHWYVIPVASQQEWNEWCDIPSDDERAWEPPEFAKQVGGCYSLVTFTNPEIA' A
#
# COMPACT_ATOMS: atom_id res chain seq x y z
N MET A 1 6.92 19.92 -4.34
CA MET A 1 6.08 19.32 -3.28
C MET A 1 6.75 18.04 -2.84
N GLN A 2 6.77 17.72 -1.55
CA GLN A 2 7.25 16.41 -1.09
C GLN A 2 6.14 15.38 -1.36
N GLU A 3 6.52 14.19 -1.79
CA GLU A 3 5.59 13.07 -1.96
C GLU A 3 5.03 12.64 -0.60
N ARG A 4 3.73 12.31 -0.55
CA ARG A 4 3.04 11.83 0.64
C ARG A 4 2.75 10.35 0.51
N TYR A 5 2.72 9.67 1.64
CA TYR A 5 2.44 8.24 1.72
C TYR A 5 1.30 7.96 2.69
N THR A 6 0.60 6.85 2.45
CA THR A 6 -0.45 6.33 3.31
C THR A 6 -0.23 4.84 3.57
N MET A 7 -0.82 4.35 4.65
CA MET A 7 -0.91 2.92 4.93
C MET A 7 -2.01 2.30 4.07
N ALA A 8 -1.73 1.17 3.46
CA ALA A 8 -2.69 0.37 2.71
C ALA A 8 -2.57 -1.10 3.11
N GLN A 9 -3.66 -1.84 2.97
CA GLN A 9 -3.72 -3.28 3.22
C GLN A 9 -4.18 -3.98 1.95
N ASP A 10 -3.58 -5.14 1.65
CA ASP A 10 -4.08 -6.04 0.60
C ASP A 10 -5.18 -6.97 1.14
N ASN A 11 -5.67 -7.89 0.29
CA ASN A 11 -6.70 -8.84 0.67
C ASN A 11 -6.20 -9.99 1.57
N ASP A 12 -4.88 -10.17 1.68
CA ASP A 12 -4.23 -11.20 2.49
C ASP A 12 -3.71 -10.66 3.84
N CYS A 13 -4.18 -9.47 4.22
CA CYS A 13 -3.86 -8.75 5.46
C CYS A 13 -2.42 -8.24 5.57
N HIS A 14 -1.64 -8.22 4.50
CA HIS A 14 -0.32 -7.61 4.48
C HIS A 14 -0.44 -6.07 4.42
N TRP A 15 0.43 -5.41 5.19
CA TRP A 15 0.48 -3.96 5.26
C TRP A 15 1.57 -3.37 4.37
N TYR A 16 1.24 -2.26 3.72
CA TYR A 16 2.11 -1.53 2.81
C TYR A 16 2.09 -0.04 3.12
N VAL A 17 3.18 0.62 2.74
CA VAL A 17 3.25 2.07 2.59
C VAL A 17 3.25 2.37 1.09
N ILE A 18 2.29 3.17 0.64
CA ILE A 18 2.13 3.54 -0.78
C ILE A 18 2.10 5.06 -0.95
N PRO A 19 2.53 5.62 -2.09
CA PRO A 19 2.29 7.02 -2.41
C PRO A 19 0.78 7.32 -2.43
N VAL A 20 0.36 8.44 -1.86
CA VAL A 20 -1.05 8.88 -1.88
C VAL A 20 -1.54 9.04 -3.33
N ALA A 21 -0.67 9.48 -4.24
CA ALA A 21 -0.99 9.63 -5.66
C ALA A 21 -1.27 8.28 -6.37
N SER A 22 -0.82 7.16 -5.81
CA SER A 22 -0.99 5.81 -6.36
C SER A 22 -2.14 5.04 -5.71
N GLN A 23 -2.97 5.69 -4.89
CA GLN A 23 -4.08 5.01 -4.19
C GLN A 23 -5.06 4.33 -5.16
N GLN A 24 -5.35 4.96 -6.31
CA GLN A 24 -6.24 4.36 -7.29
C GLN A 24 -5.61 3.11 -7.92
N GLU A 25 -4.34 3.20 -8.36
CA GLU A 25 -3.60 2.06 -8.93
C GLU A 25 -3.45 0.91 -7.94
N TRP A 26 -3.27 1.22 -6.65
CA TRP A 26 -3.29 0.23 -5.57
C TRP A 26 -4.63 -0.51 -5.49
N ASN A 27 -5.75 0.23 -5.51
CA ASN A 27 -7.08 -0.39 -5.44
C ASN A 27 -7.34 -1.26 -6.67
N GLU A 28 -6.94 -0.80 -7.85
CA GLU A 28 -7.06 -1.57 -9.10
C GLU A 28 -6.25 -2.88 -9.03
N TRP A 29 -5.07 -2.87 -8.41
CA TRP A 29 -4.30 -4.09 -8.15
C TRP A 29 -4.99 -5.01 -7.13
N CYS A 30 -5.56 -4.48 -6.04
CA CYS A 30 -6.31 -5.27 -5.07
C CYS A 30 -7.59 -5.89 -5.64
N ASP A 31 -8.16 -5.33 -6.70
CA ASP A 31 -9.34 -5.86 -7.39
C ASP A 31 -8.99 -7.00 -8.38
N ILE A 32 -7.71 -7.27 -8.63
CA ILE A 32 -7.28 -8.38 -9.49
C ILE A 32 -7.62 -9.71 -8.79
N PRO A 33 -8.27 -10.67 -9.49
CA PRO A 33 -8.49 -12.01 -8.97
C PRO A 33 -7.18 -12.70 -8.53
N SER A 34 -7.19 -13.39 -7.40
CA SER A 34 -5.98 -14.00 -6.82
C SER A 34 -5.39 -15.16 -7.64
N ASP A 35 -6.17 -15.72 -8.58
CA ASP A 35 -5.71 -16.73 -9.54
C ASP A 35 -5.02 -16.13 -10.78
N ASP A 36 -5.01 -14.80 -10.93
CA ASP A 36 -4.28 -14.08 -11.97
C ASP A 36 -2.85 -13.78 -11.50
N GLU A 37 -1.86 -14.07 -12.35
CA GLU A 37 -0.44 -13.87 -12.03
C GLU A 37 -0.10 -12.42 -11.69
N ARG A 38 -0.90 -11.46 -12.16
CA ARG A 38 -0.72 -10.02 -11.87
C ARG A 38 -1.01 -9.66 -10.41
N ALA A 39 -1.77 -10.50 -9.69
CA ALA A 39 -2.06 -10.31 -8.27
C ALA A 39 -0.96 -10.86 -7.34
N TRP A 40 0.00 -11.62 -7.87
CA TRP A 40 0.96 -12.33 -7.02
C TRP A 40 2.03 -11.43 -6.44
N GLU A 41 2.46 -10.41 -7.19
CA GLU A 41 3.47 -9.46 -6.76
C GLU A 41 2.84 -8.08 -6.60
N PRO A 42 3.11 -7.37 -5.49
CA PRO A 42 2.63 -6.02 -5.30
C PRO A 42 3.34 -5.05 -6.27
N PRO A 43 2.71 -3.92 -6.60
CA PRO A 43 3.33 -2.89 -7.44
C PRO A 43 4.65 -2.36 -6.86
N GLU A 44 5.61 -1.96 -7.70
CA GLU A 44 6.94 -1.50 -7.26
C GLU A 44 6.90 -0.26 -6.34
N PHE A 45 5.85 0.56 -6.44
CA PHE A 45 5.68 1.72 -5.55
C PHE A 45 5.26 1.32 -4.12
N ALA A 46 4.76 0.10 -3.94
CA ALA A 46 4.25 -0.37 -2.66
C ALA A 46 5.38 -1.01 -1.85
N LYS A 47 5.66 -0.43 -0.68
CA LYS A 47 6.66 -0.97 0.23
C LYS A 47 5.98 -1.78 1.33
N GLN A 48 6.18 -3.09 1.32
CA GLN A 48 5.66 -3.96 2.38
C GLN A 48 6.30 -3.60 3.73
N VAL A 49 5.48 -3.50 4.77
CA VAL A 49 5.90 -3.14 6.14
C VAL A 49 6.57 -4.32 6.83
N GLY A 50 6.15 -5.56 6.52
CA GLY A 50 6.67 -6.78 7.14
C GLY A 50 6.24 -6.97 8.60
N GLY A 51 5.19 -6.28 9.05
CA GLY A 51 4.70 -6.32 10.43
C GLY A 51 3.37 -5.60 10.61
N CYS A 52 2.98 -5.40 11.87
CA CYS A 52 1.74 -4.69 12.22
C CYS A 52 1.83 -3.20 11.88
N TYR A 53 0.75 -2.62 11.34
CA TYR A 53 0.65 -1.19 11.05
C TYR A 53 0.97 -0.29 12.26
N SER A 54 0.69 -0.78 13.49
CA SER A 54 0.94 -0.03 14.74
C SER A 54 2.43 0.20 15.03
N LEU A 55 3.33 -0.48 14.33
CA LEU A 55 4.78 -0.31 14.44
C LEU A 55 5.32 0.78 13.50
N VAL A 56 4.50 1.23 12.53
CA VAL A 56 4.89 2.28 11.58
C VAL A 56 4.79 3.64 12.27
N THR A 57 5.84 4.44 12.14
CA THR A 57 5.93 5.77 12.73
C THR A 57 6.18 6.84 11.66
N PHE A 58 5.66 8.05 11.88
CA PHE A 58 5.73 9.16 10.93
C PHE A 58 6.15 10.45 11.65
N THR A 59 6.91 11.31 10.99
CA THR A 59 7.40 12.56 11.60
C THR A 59 6.36 13.68 11.59
N ASN A 60 5.48 13.75 10.60
CA ASN A 60 4.43 14.77 10.48
C ASN A 60 3.22 14.23 9.71
N PRO A 61 2.36 13.41 10.36
CA PRO A 61 1.19 12.84 9.70
C PRO A 61 0.14 13.93 9.44
N GLU A 62 -0.58 13.79 8.33
CA GLU A 62 -1.74 14.63 8.00
C GLU A 62 -2.89 13.74 7.56
N ILE A 63 -4.11 14.24 7.75
CA ILE A 63 -5.33 13.58 7.30
C ILE A 63 -5.58 14.04 5.87
N ALA A 64 -5.58 13.09 4.93
CA ALA A 64 -5.88 13.32 3.52
C ALA A 64 -7.39 13.36 3.25
#